data_AF-A0A7C1KFS2-F1
#
_entry.id   AF-A0A7C1KFS2-F1
#
_cell.length_a   1.000
_cell.length_b   1.000
_cell.length_c   1.000
_cell.angle_alpha   90.00
_cell.angle_beta   90.00
_cell.angle_gamma   90.00
#
_symmetry.space_group_name_H-M   'P 1'
#
loop_
_entity.id
_entity.type
_entity.pdbx_description
1 polymer ?
#
loop_
_entity_poly.entity_id
_entity_poly.type
_entity_poly.pdbx_seq_one_letter_code
_entity_poly.pdbx_strand_id
1 'polypeptide(L)'
;MSQSPSPAPGPGINRLTTRAAGGVFSFLLAATTSIVLGTNPPAMRAEPPGKQTEPPEKRTEPPVIPVGLDAYRQWDRWYLQRIGVRAYMRSTYDRTGGNKGADSSHFLYQTADDFNVTLDVLGPGVLYFARYNHWHGSPWHYEVDGRDFIVQETGTADPVNARKLTRTVFLPEKAFPPPLTWTWPLSKGADLMWVPIPFERSFRMAYGRTHYGTGYYIYHLFDPSAKLSQPIRSWTIEDQPAPDVLELLRRSGSDLIPEPDSPEGRKLELKAATGQGDLPAGQMQKLVELTQAPSVIRAVEFFVPRAYALAFGRASLRITWDNRAQPSVEAPVALFFGAGTLFNRRDAEYLVQGFPMFIRFEAEGVRLSCFFPMPFYKSARIELVGAPREAVANIRWRVRFMPLREPPAHVGYFQATFSDHPTPEWGHDLLLLDTRGAEGVPEWSGSFVGMSWIFTHRGELTTLEGDPRFFFDDSQTPQAQGTGTEEWGGGGDYWKGGQTSTLPLAGHPCGAPRHEKPKTDDDLIHSAYRFLLADLFPFGRRAIIRLEHGGQNESTEHYQAVVYWYGAPAPALVLTDRLKIGDPQSETSHRYVSPQAS
;
A
#
# COMPACT_ATOMS: atom_id res chain seq x y z
N MET A 1 21.47 -37.01 36.38
CA MET A 1 22.79 -36.38 36.64
C MET A 1 23.17 -35.63 35.37
N SER A 2 23.66 -34.39 35.39
CA SER A 2 23.89 -33.45 36.49
C SER A 2 23.01 -32.19 36.34
N GLN A 3 22.96 -31.34 37.35
CA GLN A 3 22.40 -29.98 37.30
C GLN A 3 23.50 -28.98 37.70
N SER A 4 23.41 -27.76 37.17
CA SER A 4 24.19 -26.60 37.62
C SER A 4 23.24 -25.39 37.78
N PRO A 5 23.49 -24.45 38.71
CA PRO A 5 22.42 -23.69 39.34
C PRO A 5 22.19 -22.27 38.81
N SER A 6 21.00 -21.73 39.08
CA SER A 6 20.65 -20.31 38.89
C SER A 6 21.29 -19.40 39.94
N PRO A 7 21.67 -18.15 39.61
CA PRO A 7 22.04 -17.13 40.59
C PRO A 7 20.81 -16.45 41.23
N ALA A 8 21.00 -15.90 42.43
CA ALA A 8 19.97 -15.19 43.21
C ALA A 8 19.91 -13.68 42.87
N PRO A 9 18.78 -12.98 43.13
CA PRO A 9 18.61 -11.56 42.81
C PRO A 9 19.35 -10.62 43.76
N GLY A 10 19.80 -9.47 43.25
CA GLY A 10 20.42 -8.39 44.02
C GLY A 10 19.39 -7.46 44.74
N PRO A 11 19.84 -6.65 45.71
CA PRO A 11 18.98 -5.80 46.52
C PRO A 11 18.47 -4.55 45.79
N GLY A 12 17.28 -4.08 46.16
CA GLY A 12 16.63 -2.91 45.56
C GLY A 12 17.17 -1.56 46.05
N ILE A 13 16.83 -0.49 45.32
CA ILE A 13 17.20 0.91 45.61
C ILE A 13 15.95 1.78 45.76
N ASN A 14 16.06 2.79 46.63
CA ASN A 14 14.96 3.59 47.17
C ASN A 14 14.08 4.32 46.13
N ARG A 15 12.77 4.37 46.40
CA ARG A 15 11.87 5.41 45.85
C ARG A 15 12.23 6.77 46.47
N LEU A 16 12.61 7.74 45.64
CA LEU A 16 12.76 9.14 46.05
C LEU A 16 11.45 9.91 45.80
N THR A 17 10.84 10.43 46.86
CA THR A 17 9.60 11.23 46.78
C THR A 17 9.92 12.71 46.61
N THR A 18 9.57 13.30 45.48
CA THR A 18 9.57 14.76 45.29
C THR A 18 8.17 15.33 45.46
N ARG A 19 8.04 16.33 46.35
CA ARG A 19 6.80 17.09 46.53
C ARG A 19 6.69 18.15 45.42
N ALA A 20 5.55 18.19 44.72
CA ALA A 20 5.15 19.37 43.97
C ALA A 20 4.26 20.25 44.86
N ALA A 21 4.55 21.54 44.93
CA ALA A 21 3.70 22.54 45.58
C ALA A 21 3.33 23.61 44.54
N GLY A 22 2.05 23.93 44.43
CA GLY A 22 1.53 24.85 43.42
C GLY A 22 0.05 25.12 43.65
N GLY A 23 -0.25 26.05 44.56
CA GLY A 23 -1.62 26.52 44.80
C GLY A 23 -2.02 27.60 43.80
N VAL A 24 -3.28 27.58 43.35
CA VAL A 24 -3.88 28.64 42.55
C VAL A 24 -5.11 29.17 43.28
N PHE A 25 -5.10 30.47 43.59
CA PHE A 25 -6.26 31.21 44.10
C PHE A 25 -6.99 31.87 42.92
N SER A 26 -8.31 31.71 42.86
CA SER A 26 -9.20 32.55 42.05
C SER A 26 -10.54 32.69 42.77
N PHE A 27 -10.96 33.93 43.04
CA PHE A 27 -12.28 34.26 43.54
C PHE A 27 -13.07 35.02 42.46
N LEU A 28 -14.37 34.70 42.33
CA LEU A 28 -15.28 35.52 41.55
C LEU A 28 -15.59 36.82 42.29
N LEU A 29 -15.80 37.90 41.54
CA LEU A 29 -16.92 38.80 41.83
C LEU A 29 -17.45 39.42 40.53
N ALA A 30 -18.75 39.68 40.48
CA ALA A 30 -19.42 40.37 39.38
C ALA A 30 -20.13 41.62 39.89
N ALA A 31 -20.19 42.67 39.07
CA ALA A 31 -21.00 43.85 39.29
C ALA A 31 -21.39 44.47 37.93
N THR A 32 -22.56 45.10 37.88
CA THR A 32 -23.19 45.65 36.66
C THR A 32 -23.56 47.14 36.86
N THR A 33 -24.14 47.74 35.81
CA THR A 33 -25.03 48.94 35.87
C THR A 33 -24.38 50.33 35.63
N SER A 34 -24.34 50.74 34.34
CA SER A 34 -24.77 52.06 33.78
C SER A 34 -24.12 53.37 34.34
N ILE A 35 -24.45 54.64 33.99
CA ILE A 35 -25.29 55.36 32.98
C ILE A 35 -24.58 56.75 32.72
N VAL A 36 -24.77 57.63 31.71
CA VAL A 36 -25.93 58.05 30.89
C VAL A 36 -25.55 58.61 29.49
N LEU A 37 -26.45 59.38 28.87
CA LEU A 37 -26.56 59.94 27.51
C LEU A 37 -25.70 61.17 27.13
N GLY A 38 -25.61 61.43 25.82
CA GLY A 38 -24.99 62.63 25.20
C GLY A 38 -25.43 63.00 23.76
N THR A 39 -26.74 62.89 23.45
CA THR A 39 -27.52 63.63 22.40
C THR A 39 -27.06 63.76 20.91
N ASN A 40 -27.83 63.11 20.00
CA ASN A 40 -28.30 63.54 18.65
C ASN A 40 -27.31 63.91 17.51
N PRO A 41 -27.72 63.93 16.22
CA PRO A 41 -28.83 63.25 15.50
C PRO A 41 -28.29 62.25 14.43
N PRO A 42 -29.13 61.53 13.63
CA PRO A 42 -28.61 60.51 12.69
C PRO A 42 -28.03 61.13 11.39
N ALA A 43 -26.75 60.88 11.14
CA ALA A 43 -26.10 61.08 9.84
C ALA A 43 -25.99 59.75 9.06
N MET A 44 -25.97 59.83 7.73
CA MET A 44 -25.95 58.65 6.84
C MET A 44 -24.71 57.77 7.10
N ARG A 45 -24.93 56.47 7.34
CA ARG A 45 -23.89 55.46 7.14
C ARG A 45 -23.87 55.08 5.67
N ALA A 46 -22.71 55.23 5.02
CA ALA A 46 -22.48 54.65 3.71
C ALA A 46 -22.59 53.12 3.79
N GLU A 47 -23.15 52.50 2.76
CA GLU A 47 -23.15 51.04 2.63
C GLU A 47 -21.70 50.54 2.45
N PRO A 48 -21.33 49.38 3.03
CA PRO A 48 -20.08 48.74 2.66
C PRO A 48 -20.12 48.37 1.17
N PRO A 49 -19.01 48.50 0.42
CA PRO A 49 -19.00 48.19 -1.01
C PRO A 49 -19.48 46.75 -1.23
N GLY A 50 -20.50 46.60 -2.06
CA GLY A 50 -21.22 45.34 -2.22
C GLY A 50 -20.27 44.19 -2.56
N LYS A 51 -20.34 43.10 -1.79
CA LYS A 51 -19.71 41.84 -2.19
C LYS A 51 -20.29 41.46 -3.55
N GLN A 52 -19.45 41.47 -4.58
CA GLN A 52 -19.77 40.77 -5.81
C GLN A 52 -19.96 39.30 -5.42
N THR A 53 -21.20 38.82 -5.51
CA THR A 53 -21.47 37.40 -5.39
C THR A 53 -20.92 36.74 -6.64
N GLU A 54 -19.72 36.17 -6.51
CA GLU A 54 -19.23 35.21 -7.49
C GLU A 54 -20.34 34.17 -7.72
N PRO A 55 -20.58 33.73 -8.98
CA PRO A 55 -21.57 32.70 -9.24
C PRO A 55 -21.22 31.48 -8.40
N PRO A 56 -22.21 30.82 -7.75
CA PRO A 56 -21.91 29.72 -6.84
C PRO A 56 -21.09 28.67 -7.58
N GLU A 57 -19.90 28.38 -7.06
CA GLU A 57 -19.03 27.35 -7.64
C GLU A 57 -19.87 26.08 -7.84
N LYS A 58 -19.87 25.58 -9.07
CA LYS A 58 -20.52 24.31 -9.40
C LYS A 58 -19.79 23.24 -8.58
N ARG A 59 -20.37 22.88 -7.43
CA ARG A 59 -19.85 21.82 -6.56
C ARG A 59 -19.60 20.58 -7.42
N THR A 60 -18.34 20.28 -7.67
CA THR A 60 -17.94 19.11 -8.44
C THR A 60 -18.29 17.89 -7.63
N GLU A 61 -19.26 17.11 -8.11
CA GLU A 61 -19.55 15.80 -7.54
C GLU A 61 -18.28 14.96 -7.51
N PRO A 62 -18.02 14.19 -6.43
CA PRO A 62 -16.86 13.31 -6.34
C PRO A 62 -16.67 12.43 -7.59
N PRO A 63 -15.41 12.07 -7.92
CA PRO A 63 -15.12 11.13 -8.99
C PRO A 63 -15.82 9.79 -8.78
N VAL A 64 -16.13 9.12 -9.90
CA VAL A 64 -16.72 7.77 -9.86
C VAL A 64 -15.71 6.78 -9.30
N ILE A 65 -16.09 6.04 -8.27
CA ILE A 65 -15.30 4.99 -7.63
C ILE A 65 -15.45 3.68 -8.42
N PRO A 66 -14.37 3.09 -8.95
CA PRO A 66 -14.42 1.76 -9.55
C PRO A 66 -14.73 0.68 -8.48
N VAL A 67 -15.67 -0.22 -8.78
CA VAL A 67 -16.09 -1.30 -7.86
C VAL A 67 -15.96 -2.68 -8.52
N GLY A 68 -15.48 -3.66 -7.75
CA GLY A 68 -15.29 -5.03 -8.21
C GLY A 68 -14.26 -5.10 -9.34
N LEU A 69 -14.61 -5.77 -10.44
CA LEU A 69 -13.73 -5.92 -11.60
C LEU A 69 -13.37 -4.59 -12.29
N ASP A 70 -14.18 -3.55 -12.12
CA ASP A 70 -13.89 -2.23 -12.71
C ASP A 70 -12.65 -1.57 -12.09
N ALA A 71 -12.27 -1.93 -10.86
CA ALA A 71 -11.05 -1.46 -10.23
C ALA A 71 -9.77 -1.97 -10.91
N TYR A 72 -9.87 -3.06 -11.67
CA TYR A 72 -8.82 -3.51 -12.59
C TYR A 72 -8.92 -2.84 -13.96
N ARG A 73 -10.14 -2.66 -14.50
CA ARG A 73 -10.37 -2.03 -15.81
C ARG A 73 -9.89 -0.58 -15.84
N GLN A 74 -10.20 0.19 -14.80
CA GLN A 74 -9.88 1.62 -14.68
C GLN A 74 -8.51 1.88 -14.03
N TRP A 75 -7.55 0.95 -14.17
CA TRP A 75 -6.17 1.10 -13.70
C TRP A 75 -5.44 2.29 -14.36
N ASP A 76 -5.91 2.73 -15.53
CA ASP A 76 -5.45 3.94 -16.21
C ASP A 76 -5.85 5.24 -15.50
N ARG A 77 -6.78 5.15 -14.53
CA ARG A 77 -7.34 6.26 -13.74
C ARG A 77 -7.03 6.11 -12.23
N TRP A 78 -5.98 5.36 -11.90
CA TRP A 78 -5.50 5.08 -10.54
C TRP A 78 -5.26 6.33 -9.69
N TYR A 79 -4.93 7.46 -10.34
CA TYR A 79 -4.71 8.77 -9.73
C TYR A 79 -5.97 9.47 -9.21
N LEU A 80 -7.16 8.92 -9.48
CA LEU A 80 -8.42 9.52 -9.02
C LEU A 80 -8.67 9.19 -7.54
N GLN A 81 -9.10 10.21 -6.80
CA GLN A 81 -9.50 10.02 -5.41
C GLN A 81 -10.68 9.05 -5.27
N ARG A 82 -10.72 8.27 -4.18
CA ARG A 82 -11.85 7.39 -3.84
C ARG A 82 -12.63 7.94 -2.64
N ILE A 83 -13.21 9.14 -2.79
CA ILE A 83 -13.97 9.84 -1.73
C ILE A 83 -15.28 9.09 -1.45
N GLY A 84 -15.45 8.57 -0.23
CA GLY A 84 -16.58 7.71 0.14
C GLY A 84 -16.24 6.21 0.21
N VAL A 85 -14.94 5.86 0.17
CA VAL A 85 -14.43 4.50 0.44
C VAL A 85 -13.58 4.52 1.70
N ARG A 86 -13.64 3.44 2.48
CA ARG A 86 -12.62 3.11 3.50
C ARG A 86 -12.08 1.71 3.27
N ALA A 87 -10.77 1.58 3.14
CA ALA A 87 -10.09 0.29 3.11
C ALA A 87 -9.59 -0.11 4.50
N TYR A 88 -9.60 -1.41 4.77
CA TYR A 88 -9.12 -2.00 6.02
C TYR A 88 -8.32 -3.26 5.70
N MET A 89 -7.28 -3.53 6.50
CA MET A 89 -6.62 -4.83 6.53
C MET A 89 -6.83 -5.47 7.89
N ARG A 90 -7.29 -6.72 7.91
CA ARG A 90 -7.49 -7.53 9.12
C ARG A 90 -6.83 -8.87 8.92
N SER A 91 -6.42 -9.52 10.00
CA SER A 91 -5.60 -10.72 9.93
C SER A 91 -5.69 -11.58 11.20
N THR A 92 -4.92 -12.66 11.23
CA THR A 92 -4.70 -13.51 12.40
C THR A 92 -3.75 -12.90 13.43
N TYR A 93 -3.45 -11.60 13.41
CA TYR A 93 -2.44 -10.98 14.30
C TYR A 93 -2.67 -11.18 15.80
N ASP A 94 -1.60 -11.20 16.59
CA ASP A 94 -1.69 -11.24 18.05
C ASP A 94 -2.30 -9.95 18.60
N ARG A 95 -3.58 -10.05 18.98
CA ARG A 95 -4.37 -8.94 19.53
C ARG A 95 -3.91 -8.49 20.93
N THR A 96 -2.90 -9.13 21.53
CA THR A 96 -2.22 -8.61 22.73
C THR A 96 -1.12 -7.58 22.41
N GLY A 97 -0.74 -7.44 21.14
CA GLY A 97 0.24 -6.44 20.68
C GLY A 97 1.71 -6.89 20.75
N GLY A 98 1.95 -8.19 20.93
CA GLY A 98 3.24 -8.82 20.61
C GLY A 98 3.15 -9.53 19.26
N ASN A 99 4.01 -10.55 19.08
CA ASN A 99 3.88 -11.56 18.02
C ASN A 99 3.85 -12.96 18.68
N LYS A 100 2.72 -13.27 19.33
CA LYS A 100 2.52 -14.56 20.01
C LYS A 100 2.31 -15.68 18.98
N GLY A 101 3.40 -16.37 18.67
CA GLY A 101 3.40 -17.60 17.88
C GLY A 101 3.47 -17.37 16.38
N ALA A 102 4.26 -16.40 15.92
CA ALA A 102 4.36 -16.00 14.51
C ALA A 102 2.97 -15.65 13.94
N ASP A 103 2.19 -14.90 14.73
CA ASP A 103 0.79 -14.49 14.50
C ASP A 103 -0.16 -15.58 13.94
N SER A 104 0.16 -16.83 14.25
CA SER A 104 -0.54 -17.97 13.69
C SER A 104 -1.81 -18.32 14.45
N SER A 105 -2.82 -18.77 13.70
CA SER A 105 -4.05 -19.39 14.23
C SER A 105 -4.91 -18.55 15.20
N HIS A 106 -4.70 -17.22 15.36
CA HIS A 106 -5.63 -16.40 16.15
C HIS A 106 -6.90 -16.07 15.35
N PHE A 107 -8.05 -16.25 15.99
CA PHE A 107 -9.38 -15.97 15.46
C PHE A 107 -10.14 -14.98 16.36
N LEU A 108 -11.17 -14.33 15.82
CA LEU A 108 -12.06 -13.43 16.55
C LEU A 108 -12.94 -14.20 17.55
N TYR A 109 -13.50 -15.32 17.10
CA TYR A 109 -14.27 -16.28 17.89
C TYR A 109 -14.43 -17.60 17.11
N GLN A 110 -14.95 -18.63 17.75
CA GLN A 110 -15.22 -19.94 17.16
C GLN A 110 -16.69 -20.32 17.41
N THR A 111 -17.36 -20.93 16.44
CA THR A 111 -18.75 -21.42 16.58
C THR A 111 -18.89 -22.94 16.40
N ALA A 112 -17.92 -23.57 15.73
CA ALA A 112 -17.75 -25.02 15.62
C ALA A 112 -16.26 -25.38 15.47
N ASP A 113 -15.89 -26.65 15.62
CA ASP A 113 -14.51 -27.13 15.44
C ASP A 113 -13.95 -26.74 14.06
N ASP A 114 -14.81 -26.77 13.04
CA ASP A 114 -14.58 -26.40 11.65
C ASP A 114 -15.14 -25.02 11.27
N PHE A 115 -15.41 -24.14 12.24
CA PHE A 115 -15.85 -22.76 11.95
C PHE A 115 -15.18 -21.75 12.89
N ASN A 116 -13.93 -21.43 12.57
CA ASN A 116 -13.05 -20.54 13.34
C ASN A 116 -12.97 -19.17 12.65
N VAL A 117 -13.67 -18.15 13.16
CA VAL A 117 -13.93 -16.88 12.45
C VAL A 117 -12.74 -15.93 12.54
N THR A 118 -12.12 -15.62 11.41
CA THR A 118 -10.94 -14.74 11.33
C THR A 118 -11.26 -13.31 10.87
N LEU A 119 -12.39 -13.12 10.19
CA LEU A 119 -12.94 -11.83 9.78
C LEU A 119 -14.46 -11.86 9.89
N ASP A 120 -15.06 -10.80 10.44
CA ASP A 120 -16.50 -10.54 10.41
C ASP A 120 -16.71 -9.04 10.16
N VAL A 121 -17.53 -8.70 9.17
CA VAL A 121 -17.69 -7.34 8.63
C VAL A 121 -19.17 -7.05 8.34
N LEU A 122 -19.61 -5.87 8.75
CA LEU A 122 -20.96 -5.34 8.47
C LEU A 122 -20.89 -4.10 7.57
N GLY A 123 -21.93 -3.92 6.76
CA GLY A 123 -22.07 -2.85 5.77
C GLY A 123 -21.79 -3.30 4.32
N PRO A 124 -22.13 -2.48 3.32
CA PRO A 124 -21.87 -2.79 1.92
C PRO A 124 -20.38 -2.67 1.61
N GLY A 125 -19.82 -3.70 0.98
CA GLY A 125 -18.38 -3.84 0.82
C GLY A 125 -17.94 -4.78 -0.29
N VAL A 126 -16.61 -4.89 -0.42
CA VAL A 126 -15.92 -5.83 -1.30
C VAL A 126 -14.65 -6.31 -0.62
N LEU A 127 -14.47 -7.62 -0.46
CA LEU A 127 -13.17 -8.22 -0.19
C LEU A 127 -12.37 -8.22 -1.50
N TYR A 128 -11.23 -7.52 -1.53
CA TYR A 128 -10.39 -7.42 -2.72
C TYR A 128 -9.14 -8.29 -2.65
N PHE A 129 -8.71 -8.69 -1.45
CA PHE A 129 -7.57 -9.56 -1.27
C PHE A 129 -7.72 -10.49 -0.06
N ALA A 130 -7.27 -11.73 -0.20
CA ALA A 130 -6.98 -12.64 0.91
C ALA A 130 -5.66 -13.38 0.69
N ARG A 131 -4.90 -13.60 1.77
CA ARG A 131 -3.69 -14.44 1.81
C ARG A 131 -3.76 -15.43 2.96
N TYR A 132 -3.33 -16.66 2.70
CA TYR A 132 -3.20 -17.75 3.68
C TYR A 132 -1.78 -18.33 3.61
N ASN A 133 -1.16 -18.69 4.74
CA ASN A 133 0.10 -19.44 4.70
C ASN A 133 -0.18 -20.86 4.23
N HIS A 134 0.38 -21.27 3.10
CA HIS A 134 0.02 -22.52 2.41
C HIS A 134 -1.53 -22.66 2.29
N TRP A 135 -2.07 -23.86 2.47
CA TRP A 135 -3.52 -24.14 2.57
C TRP A 135 -4.06 -23.97 4.00
N HIS A 136 -3.41 -23.17 4.86
CA HIS A 136 -3.87 -22.99 6.25
C HIS A 136 -5.30 -22.44 6.29
N GLY A 137 -6.11 -22.99 7.20
CA GLY A 137 -7.51 -22.64 7.34
C GLY A 137 -8.43 -23.42 6.39
N SER A 138 -7.92 -23.95 5.28
CA SER A 138 -8.72 -24.60 4.24
C SER A 138 -9.37 -25.91 4.70
N PRO A 139 -10.66 -26.17 4.40
CA PRO A 139 -11.57 -25.35 3.59
C PRO A 139 -11.95 -24.03 4.27
N TRP A 140 -12.00 -22.96 3.48
CA TRP A 140 -12.36 -21.62 3.92
C TRP A 140 -13.85 -21.36 3.67
N HIS A 141 -14.54 -20.88 4.69
CA HIS A 141 -15.95 -20.49 4.63
C HIS A 141 -16.04 -19.01 4.26
N TYR A 142 -16.59 -18.70 3.09
CA TYR A 142 -16.85 -17.35 2.61
C TYR A 142 -18.34 -17.07 2.79
N GLU A 143 -18.75 -16.64 3.99
CA GLU A 143 -20.15 -16.32 4.27
C GLU A 143 -20.48 -14.92 3.75
N VAL A 144 -21.12 -14.87 2.58
CA VAL A 144 -21.58 -13.64 1.92
C VAL A 144 -23.06 -13.44 2.24
N ASP A 145 -23.39 -12.32 2.91
CA ASP A 145 -24.77 -11.93 3.18
C ASP A 145 -25.63 -13.02 3.87
N GLY A 146 -25.02 -13.85 4.70
CA GLY A 146 -25.67 -14.97 5.41
C GLY A 146 -25.82 -16.25 4.57
N ARG A 147 -25.05 -16.39 3.48
CA ARG A 147 -24.90 -17.63 2.70
C ARG A 147 -23.45 -18.08 2.74
N ASP A 148 -23.21 -19.26 3.30
CA ASP A 148 -21.88 -19.87 3.32
C ASP A 148 -21.52 -20.47 1.94
N PHE A 149 -20.31 -20.20 1.49
CA PHE A 149 -19.72 -20.73 0.27
C PHE A 149 -18.34 -21.31 0.59
N ILE A 150 -18.16 -22.60 0.32
CA ILE A 150 -16.89 -23.29 0.56
C ILE A 150 -15.90 -22.99 -0.56
N VAL A 151 -14.79 -22.35 -0.20
CA VAL A 151 -13.61 -22.14 -1.05
C VAL A 151 -12.47 -22.98 -0.47
N GLN A 152 -11.71 -23.67 -1.31
CA GLN A 152 -10.59 -24.51 -0.84
C GLN A 152 -9.46 -24.52 -1.87
N GLU A 153 -8.43 -25.36 -1.67
CA GLU A 153 -7.42 -25.64 -2.69
C GLU A 153 -7.19 -27.15 -2.87
N THR A 154 -6.31 -27.54 -3.79
CA THR A 154 -6.13 -28.95 -4.22
C THR A 154 -5.60 -29.90 -3.13
N GLY A 155 -4.68 -29.43 -2.30
CA GLY A 155 -4.13 -30.18 -1.16
C GLY A 155 -5.10 -30.35 0.01
N THR A 156 -6.26 -29.70 0.00
CA THR A 156 -7.20 -29.67 1.13
C THR A 156 -7.85 -31.03 1.37
N ALA A 157 -7.91 -31.90 0.36
CA ALA A 157 -8.31 -33.30 0.51
C ALA A 157 -7.28 -34.13 1.31
N ASP A 158 -5.99 -33.81 1.23
CA ASP A 158 -4.88 -34.52 1.90
C ASP A 158 -3.76 -33.52 2.29
N PRO A 159 -3.92 -32.78 3.39
CA PRO A 159 -2.96 -31.75 3.80
C PRO A 159 -1.61 -32.32 4.25
N VAL A 160 -1.53 -33.63 4.53
CA VAL A 160 -0.29 -34.32 4.91
C VAL A 160 0.58 -34.57 3.67
N ASN A 161 -0.04 -35.00 2.57
CA ASN A 161 0.67 -35.23 1.31
C ASN A 161 0.69 -34.01 0.38
N ALA A 162 -0.06 -32.93 0.66
CA ALA A 162 -0.12 -31.71 -0.13
C ALA A 162 1.26 -31.14 -0.52
N ARG A 163 2.28 -31.23 0.34
CA ARG A 163 3.67 -30.80 0.01
C ARG A 163 4.30 -31.54 -1.19
N LYS A 164 3.72 -32.65 -1.66
CA LYS A 164 4.14 -33.41 -2.85
C LYS A 164 3.49 -32.91 -4.16
N LEU A 165 2.47 -32.05 -4.08
CA LEU A 165 1.78 -31.54 -5.26
C LEU A 165 2.62 -30.46 -5.95
N THR A 166 2.92 -30.67 -7.23
CA THR A 166 3.69 -29.72 -8.07
C THR A 166 2.81 -28.67 -8.74
N ARG A 167 1.50 -28.90 -8.81
CA ARG A 167 0.47 -27.98 -9.27
C ARG A 167 -0.72 -28.06 -8.31
N THR A 168 -1.09 -26.93 -7.72
CA THR A 168 -2.32 -26.75 -6.93
C THR A 168 -3.05 -25.51 -7.43
N VAL A 169 -4.36 -25.48 -7.25
CA VAL A 169 -5.28 -24.42 -7.66
C VAL A 169 -6.32 -24.19 -6.55
N PHE A 170 -6.85 -22.97 -6.47
CA PHE A 170 -8.07 -22.69 -5.73
C PHE A 170 -9.25 -23.43 -6.39
N LEU A 171 -10.20 -23.86 -5.55
CA LEU A 171 -11.39 -24.59 -5.95
C LEU A 171 -12.64 -23.85 -5.42
N PRO A 172 -13.68 -23.65 -6.25
CA PRO A 172 -13.78 -24.07 -7.65
C PRO A 172 -13.00 -23.14 -8.60
N GLU A 173 -12.20 -23.74 -9.52
CA GLU A 173 -11.28 -23.02 -10.42
C GLU A 173 -11.95 -21.92 -11.27
N LYS A 174 -13.25 -22.07 -11.58
CA LYS A 174 -13.99 -21.08 -12.40
C LYS A 174 -14.18 -19.75 -11.69
N ALA A 175 -14.52 -19.78 -10.39
CA ALA A 175 -14.67 -18.58 -9.59
C ALA A 175 -13.31 -18.00 -9.18
N PHE A 176 -12.30 -18.87 -9.03
CA PHE A 176 -10.96 -18.51 -8.56
C PHE A 176 -9.82 -18.81 -9.58
N PRO A 177 -9.85 -18.25 -10.81
CA PRO A 177 -8.86 -18.52 -11.85
C PRO A 177 -7.61 -17.62 -11.79
N PRO A 178 -6.43 -18.13 -12.21
CA PRO A 178 -5.25 -17.29 -12.46
C PRO A 178 -5.46 -16.37 -13.69
N PRO A 179 -4.94 -15.13 -13.68
CA PRO A 179 -3.92 -14.60 -12.74
C PRO A 179 -4.48 -13.87 -11.50
N LEU A 180 -5.78 -13.97 -11.17
CA LEU A 180 -6.32 -13.41 -9.93
C LEU A 180 -6.10 -14.31 -8.72
N THR A 181 -5.70 -15.56 -8.91
CA THR A 181 -5.32 -16.47 -7.82
C THR A 181 -3.97 -17.13 -8.08
N TRP A 182 -3.23 -17.37 -6.99
CA TRP A 182 -1.91 -17.99 -7.01
C TRP A 182 -1.73 -18.86 -5.78
N THR A 183 -1.13 -20.03 -5.92
CA THR A 183 -0.95 -20.99 -4.82
C THR A 183 0.52 -21.11 -4.38
N TRP A 184 0.71 -21.68 -3.20
CA TRP A 184 1.97 -21.87 -2.49
C TRP A 184 3.14 -22.49 -3.29
N PRO A 185 2.98 -23.28 -4.37
CA PRO A 185 4.08 -23.68 -5.25
C PRO A 185 4.67 -22.51 -6.07
N LEU A 186 3.83 -21.55 -6.46
CA LEU A 186 4.18 -20.43 -7.35
C LEU A 186 4.65 -19.20 -6.56
N SER A 187 3.83 -18.73 -5.62
CA SER A 187 4.14 -17.61 -4.70
C SER A 187 5.37 -17.83 -3.82
N LYS A 188 5.66 -19.11 -3.56
CA LYS A 188 6.56 -19.63 -2.52
C LYS A 188 5.97 -19.42 -1.13
N GLY A 189 5.04 -20.30 -0.78
CA GLY A 189 4.59 -20.50 0.60
C GLY A 189 3.20 -19.96 0.94
N ALA A 190 2.52 -19.19 0.08
CA ALA A 190 1.19 -18.68 0.40
C ALA A 190 0.15 -18.85 -0.71
N ASP A 191 -1.10 -19.03 -0.34
CA ASP A 191 -2.24 -19.01 -1.25
C ASP A 191 -2.84 -17.60 -1.25
N LEU A 192 -2.90 -17.00 -2.44
CA LEU A 192 -3.19 -15.60 -2.69
C LEU A 192 -4.42 -15.47 -3.58
N MET A 193 -5.37 -14.61 -3.18
CA MET A 193 -6.67 -14.46 -3.83
C MET A 193 -6.98 -12.97 -4.02
N TRP A 194 -7.11 -12.51 -5.27
CA TRP A 194 -7.43 -11.12 -5.68
C TRP A 194 -8.80 -11.00 -6.37
N VAL A 195 -9.60 -12.08 -6.40
CA VAL A 195 -10.96 -12.05 -6.95
C VAL A 195 -11.85 -11.17 -6.07
N PRO A 196 -12.50 -10.12 -6.61
CA PRO A 196 -13.40 -9.29 -5.81
C PRO A 196 -14.64 -10.09 -5.35
N ILE A 197 -14.84 -10.20 -4.04
CA ILE A 197 -16.03 -10.79 -3.42
C ILE A 197 -16.90 -9.66 -2.85
N PRO A 198 -17.85 -9.11 -3.63
CA PRO A 198 -18.79 -8.10 -3.16
C PRO A 198 -19.87 -8.66 -2.22
N PHE A 199 -20.30 -7.83 -1.27
CA PHE A 199 -21.34 -8.12 -0.28
C PHE A 199 -22.16 -6.86 0.03
N GLU A 200 -23.47 -7.00 0.18
CA GLU A 200 -24.41 -5.87 0.34
C GLU A 200 -24.62 -5.48 1.81
N ARG A 201 -24.47 -6.42 2.75
CA ARG A 201 -24.77 -6.23 4.18
C ARG A 201 -23.72 -6.81 5.11
N SER A 202 -23.12 -7.95 4.78
CA SER A 202 -22.11 -8.59 5.63
C SER A 202 -21.19 -9.57 4.90
N PHE A 203 -19.95 -9.70 5.38
CA PHE A 203 -19.02 -10.74 4.99
C PHE A 203 -18.31 -11.34 6.20
N ARG A 204 -18.23 -12.67 6.26
CA ARG A 204 -17.47 -13.40 7.29
C ARG A 204 -16.56 -14.46 6.65
N MET A 205 -15.32 -14.50 7.14
CA MET A 205 -14.33 -15.55 6.85
C MET A 205 -14.25 -16.49 8.05
N ALA A 206 -14.37 -17.81 7.82
CA ALA A 206 -14.01 -18.81 8.82
C ALA A 206 -13.07 -19.89 8.25
N TYR A 207 -12.21 -20.41 9.12
CA TYR A 207 -11.30 -21.50 8.83
C TYR A 207 -11.91 -22.83 9.28
N GLY A 208 -12.00 -23.78 8.34
CA GLY A 208 -12.37 -25.17 8.58
C GLY A 208 -11.27 -26.00 9.24
N ARG A 209 -10.00 -25.57 9.18
CA ARG A 209 -8.86 -26.28 9.80
C ARG A 209 -7.77 -25.35 10.37
N THR A 210 -7.76 -25.19 11.69
CA THR A 210 -6.73 -24.46 12.43
C THR A 210 -5.62 -25.42 12.91
N HIS A 211 -4.35 -25.08 12.61
CA HIS A 211 -3.18 -25.76 13.18
C HIS A 211 -2.05 -24.76 13.41
N TYR A 212 -1.18 -24.57 12.41
CA TYR A 212 -0.20 -23.48 12.34
C TYR A 212 -0.31 -22.80 10.98
N GLY A 213 -0.28 -21.47 10.97
CA GLY A 213 -0.35 -20.62 9.80
C GLY A 213 -1.12 -19.32 10.06
N THR A 214 -0.85 -18.36 9.21
CA THR A 214 -1.25 -16.95 9.27
C THR A 214 -2.18 -16.60 8.11
N GLY A 215 -2.91 -15.51 8.20
CA GLY A 215 -3.63 -14.97 7.04
C GLY A 215 -4.18 -13.56 7.23
N TYR A 216 -4.27 -12.80 6.14
CA TYR A 216 -4.79 -11.44 6.14
C TYR A 216 -5.66 -11.12 4.93
N TYR A 217 -6.52 -10.12 5.11
CA TYR A 217 -7.64 -9.76 4.25
C TYR A 217 -7.66 -8.27 4.02
N ILE A 218 -7.76 -7.81 2.76
CA ILE A 218 -7.99 -6.40 2.43
C ILE A 218 -9.41 -6.26 1.86
N TYR A 219 -10.24 -5.49 2.56
CA TYR A 219 -11.63 -5.23 2.16
C TYR A 219 -11.96 -3.74 2.22
N HIS A 220 -12.85 -3.31 1.35
CA HIS A 220 -13.33 -1.93 1.28
C HIS A 220 -14.79 -1.88 1.73
N LEU A 221 -15.13 -0.87 2.51
CA LEU A 221 -16.50 -0.46 2.81
C LEU A 221 -16.81 0.86 2.08
N PHE A 222 -18.04 1.01 1.62
CA PHE A 222 -18.48 2.13 0.81
C PHE A 222 -19.59 2.92 1.52
N ASP A 223 -19.53 4.24 1.45
CA ASP A 223 -20.61 5.10 1.92
C ASP A 223 -21.85 4.92 1.03
N PRO A 224 -23.09 4.83 1.58
CA PRO A 224 -24.31 4.66 0.78
C PRO A 224 -24.58 5.79 -0.23
N SER A 225 -23.95 6.96 -0.10
CA SER A 225 -24.01 8.08 -1.05
C SER A 225 -22.83 8.11 -2.05
N ALA A 226 -21.87 7.18 -1.94
CA ALA A 226 -20.70 7.12 -2.79
C ALA A 226 -21.07 6.84 -4.27
N LYS A 227 -20.41 7.54 -5.18
CA LYS A 227 -20.67 7.45 -6.62
C LYS A 227 -19.94 6.26 -7.24
N LEU A 228 -20.50 5.06 -7.10
CA LEU A 228 -19.89 3.81 -7.57
C LEU A 228 -20.00 3.65 -9.10
N SER A 229 -19.07 2.92 -9.74
CA SER A 229 -19.13 2.61 -11.18
C SER A 229 -20.27 1.66 -11.54
N GLN A 230 -20.63 0.80 -10.59
CA GLN A 230 -21.75 -0.13 -10.64
C GLN A 230 -22.25 -0.38 -9.21
N PRO A 231 -23.53 -0.77 -9.01
CA PRO A 231 -24.02 -1.19 -7.71
C PRO A 231 -23.23 -2.39 -7.18
N ILE A 232 -23.07 -2.45 -5.85
CA ILE A 232 -22.61 -3.66 -5.17
C ILE A 232 -23.77 -4.68 -5.21
N ARG A 233 -23.48 -5.92 -5.58
CA ARG A 233 -24.39 -7.06 -5.44
C ARG A 233 -23.70 -8.18 -4.68
N SER A 234 -24.45 -8.98 -3.95
CA SER A 234 -23.98 -10.20 -3.30
C SER A 234 -23.28 -11.10 -4.34
N TRP A 235 -22.06 -11.54 -4.02
CA TRP A 235 -21.33 -12.58 -4.77
C TRP A 235 -21.95 -13.96 -4.55
N THR A 236 -21.84 -14.85 -5.53
CA THR A 236 -22.07 -16.30 -5.34
C THR A 236 -20.97 -17.14 -5.98
N ILE A 237 -20.87 -18.40 -5.58
CA ILE A 237 -19.84 -19.35 -6.04
C ILE A 237 -19.89 -19.64 -7.57
N GLU A 238 -20.96 -19.27 -8.25
CA GLU A 238 -21.13 -19.33 -9.70
C GLU A 238 -20.52 -18.13 -10.45
N ASP A 239 -20.23 -17.02 -9.75
CA ASP A 239 -19.63 -15.82 -10.32
C ASP A 239 -18.19 -16.05 -10.74
N GLN A 240 -17.83 -15.55 -11.93
CA GLN A 240 -16.55 -15.81 -12.58
C GLN A 240 -15.91 -14.48 -12.99
N PRO A 241 -14.61 -14.26 -12.73
CA PRO A 241 -13.91 -13.08 -13.21
C PRO A 241 -13.99 -12.94 -14.73
N ALA A 242 -14.31 -11.74 -15.20
CA ALA A 242 -14.49 -11.48 -16.61
C ALA A 242 -13.17 -11.68 -17.39
N PRO A 243 -13.19 -12.30 -18.59
CA PRO A 243 -11.99 -12.63 -19.34
C PRO A 243 -11.07 -11.45 -19.66
N ASP A 244 -11.62 -10.24 -19.80
CA ASP A 244 -10.88 -9.02 -20.09
C ASP A 244 -9.94 -8.61 -18.94
N VAL A 245 -10.36 -8.78 -17.68
CA VAL A 245 -9.52 -8.52 -16.51
C VAL A 245 -8.45 -9.59 -16.34
N LEU A 246 -8.79 -10.85 -16.62
CA LEU A 246 -7.82 -11.94 -16.58
C LEU A 246 -6.73 -11.75 -17.65
N GLU A 247 -7.10 -11.29 -18.85
CA GLU A 247 -6.14 -11.04 -19.93
C GLU A 247 -5.30 -9.77 -19.69
N LEU A 248 -5.91 -8.70 -19.17
CA LEU A 248 -5.20 -7.50 -18.73
C LEU A 248 -4.06 -7.84 -17.75
N LEU A 249 -4.32 -8.67 -16.74
CA LEU A 249 -3.32 -9.08 -15.76
C LEU A 249 -2.29 -10.08 -16.33
N ARG A 250 -2.62 -10.87 -17.35
CA ARG A 250 -1.63 -11.74 -18.06
C ARG A 250 -0.58 -10.96 -18.82
N ARG A 251 -0.83 -9.68 -19.15
CA ARG A 251 0.15 -8.78 -19.77
C ARG A 251 1.24 -8.29 -18.82
N SER A 252 1.27 -8.75 -17.57
CA SER A 252 2.36 -8.44 -16.62
C SER A 252 3.73 -8.87 -17.16
N GLY A 253 4.72 -7.98 -17.10
CA GLY A 253 6.01 -8.14 -17.78
C GLY A 253 6.06 -7.72 -19.27
N SER A 254 4.93 -7.32 -19.85
CA SER A 254 4.85 -6.81 -21.23
C SER A 254 4.47 -5.32 -21.26
N ASP A 255 4.55 -4.69 -22.44
CA ASP A 255 4.10 -3.31 -22.59
C ASP A 255 2.57 -3.21 -22.43
N LEU A 256 2.13 -2.40 -21.46
CA LEU A 256 0.71 -2.15 -21.22
C LEU A 256 0.13 -1.05 -22.12
N ILE A 257 0.96 -0.15 -22.64
CA ILE A 257 0.53 1.07 -23.33
C ILE A 257 0.65 0.88 -24.85
N PRO A 258 -0.34 1.32 -25.66
CA PRO A 258 -0.23 1.23 -27.11
C PRO A 258 0.85 2.17 -27.67
N GLU A 259 1.35 1.84 -28.85
CA GLU A 259 2.27 2.71 -29.59
C GLU A 259 1.57 4.01 -30.05
N PRO A 260 2.20 5.20 -29.95
CA PRO A 260 1.55 6.48 -30.29
C PRO A 260 0.99 6.56 -31.72
N ASP A 261 1.64 5.89 -32.67
CA ASP A 261 1.24 5.85 -34.07
C ASP A 261 0.24 4.71 -34.38
N SER A 262 -0.08 3.84 -33.41
CA SER A 262 -1.14 2.84 -33.57
C SER A 262 -2.55 3.48 -33.61
N PRO A 263 -3.58 2.78 -34.10
CA PRO A 263 -4.95 3.31 -34.11
C PRO A 263 -5.46 3.69 -32.71
N GLU A 264 -5.07 2.94 -31.68
CA GLU A 264 -5.42 3.24 -30.28
C GLU A 264 -4.58 4.41 -29.73
N GLY A 265 -3.28 4.45 -30.02
CA GLY A 265 -2.40 5.57 -29.63
C GLY A 265 -2.90 6.91 -30.16
N ARG A 266 -3.30 6.96 -31.44
CA ARG A 266 -3.91 8.15 -32.06
C ARG A 266 -5.24 8.53 -31.41
N LYS A 267 -6.08 7.55 -31.06
CA LYS A 267 -7.38 7.78 -30.37
C LYS A 267 -7.17 8.34 -28.95
N LEU A 268 -6.10 7.94 -28.27
CA LEU A 268 -5.71 8.44 -26.95
C LEU A 268 -4.90 9.74 -27.00
N GLU A 269 -4.60 10.27 -28.19
CA GLU A 269 -3.69 11.42 -28.41
C GLU A 269 -2.30 11.22 -27.77
N LEU A 270 -1.85 9.96 -27.67
CA LEU A 270 -0.57 9.60 -27.07
C LEU A 270 0.60 10.21 -27.84
N LYS A 271 1.59 10.66 -27.08
CA LYS A 271 2.85 11.24 -27.54
C LYS A 271 4.00 10.52 -26.83
N ALA A 272 5.17 10.52 -27.46
CA ALA A 272 6.40 10.01 -26.85
C ALA A 272 7.48 11.08 -26.88
N ALA A 273 8.22 11.20 -25.77
CA ALA A 273 9.57 11.73 -25.76
C ALA A 273 10.55 10.55 -25.66
N THR A 274 11.68 10.63 -26.35
CA THR A 274 12.71 9.58 -26.40
C THR A 274 14.09 10.20 -26.45
N GLY A 275 15.08 9.55 -25.86
CA GLY A 275 16.46 9.96 -25.98
C GLY A 275 17.46 8.88 -25.57
N GLN A 276 18.73 9.22 -25.70
CA GLN A 276 19.86 8.41 -25.25
C GLN A 276 20.91 9.33 -24.64
N GLY A 277 21.61 8.86 -23.62
CA GLY A 277 22.73 9.58 -23.01
C GLY A 277 23.49 8.74 -22.00
N ASP A 278 24.55 9.33 -21.48
CA ASP A 278 25.35 8.77 -20.39
C ASP A 278 25.01 9.49 -19.08
N LEU A 279 25.22 8.82 -17.96
CA LEU A 279 25.06 9.34 -16.60
C LEU A 279 26.41 9.29 -15.89
N PRO A 280 27.15 10.41 -15.80
CA PRO A 280 28.43 10.46 -15.11
C PRO A 280 28.26 10.21 -13.60
N ALA A 281 29.28 9.60 -12.98
CA ALA A 281 29.29 9.25 -11.57
C ALA A 281 29.01 10.46 -10.66
N GLY A 282 28.04 10.35 -9.77
CA GLY A 282 27.62 11.42 -8.86
C GLY A 282 26.99 12.67 -9.51
N GLN A 283 26.76 12.68 -10.83
CA GLN A 283 26.18 13.83 -11.53
C GLN A 283 24.69 13.66 -11.80
N MET A 284 23.98 14.79 -11.95
CA MET A 284 22.59 14.83 -12.37
C MET A 284 22.50 15.00 -13.89
N GLN A 285 21.74 14.13 -14.55
CA GLN A 285 21.40 14.25 -15.97
C GLN A 285 19.89 14.47 -16.12
N LYS A 286 19.49 15.63 -16.65
CA LYS A 286 18.10 15.84 -17.07
C LYS A 286 17.82 15.04 -18.34
N LEU A 287 16.75 14.25 -18.33
CA LEU A 287 16.33 13.45 -19.48
C LEU A 287 15.32 14.22 -20.33
N VAL A 288 14.23 14.66 -19.70
CA VAL A 288 13.14 15.36 -20.37
C VAL A 288 12.45 16.33 -19.42
N GLU A 289 11.89 17.38 -20.00
CA GLU A 289 11.00 18.33 -19.34
C GLU A 289 9.77 18.50 -20.23
N LEU A 290 8.68 17.82 -19.87
CA LEU A 290 7.42 17.87 -20.60
C LEU A 290 6.65 19.11 -20.17
N THR A 291 6.18 19.89 -21.15
CA THR A 291 5.40 21.13 -20.93
C THR A 291 4.06 21.15 -21.66
N GLN A 292 3.72 20.07 -22.39
CA GLN A 292 2.41 19.90 -23.02
C GLN A 292 1.35 19.47 -21.99
N ALA A 293 0.96 20.39 -21.12
CA ALA A 293 0.05 20.16 -20.01
C ALA A 293 -1.37 20.76 -20.25
N PRO A 294 -2.42 20.30 -19.55
CA PRO A 294 -2.43 19.20 -18.59
C PRO A 294 -2.31 17.83 -19.28
N SER A 295 -1.50 16.95 -18.71
CA SER A 295 -1.18 15.63 -19.28
C SER A 295 -1.00 14.58 -18.19
N VAL A 296 -1.08 13.32 -18.59
CA VAL A 296 -0.77 12.15 -17.76
C VAL A 296 0.28 11.31 -18.47
N ILE A 297 1.42 11.09 -17.79
CA ILE A 297 2.42 10.11 -18.22
C ILE A 297 1.82 8.72 -18.03
N ARG A 298 1.96 7.86 -19.04
CA ARG A 298 1.44 6.49 -19.07
C ARG A 298 2.54 5.43 -19.14
N ALA A 299 3.74 5.78 -19.57
CA ALA A 299 4.92 4.94 -19.41
C ALA A 299 6.17 5.79 -19.15
N VAL A 300 7.01 5.33 -18.21
CA VAL A 300 8.41 5.74 -18.05
C VAL A 300 9.26 4.49 -18.23
N GLU A 301 10.18 4.53 -19.20
CA GLU A 301 10.87 3.35 -19.71
C GLU A 301 12.37 3.61 -19.90
N PHE A 302 13.18 2.62 -19.54
CA PHE A 302 14.62 2.62 -19.67
C PHE A 302 15.12 1.34 -20.33
N PHE A 303 16.21 1.46 -21.09
CA PHE A 303 17.04 0.34 -21.48
C PHE A 303 18.50 0.71 -21.20
N VAL A 304 19.23 -0.17 -20.50
CA VAL A 304 20.64 -0.01 -20.16
C VAL A 304 21.45 -1.24 -20.60
N PRO A 305 22.67 -1.10 -21.17
CA PRO A 305 23.51 -2.25 -21.50
C PRO A 305 23.85 -3.08 -20.25
N ARG A 306 23.87 -4.41 -20.39
CA ARG A 306 23.91 -5.34 -19.23
C ARG A 306 25.12 -5.12 -18.31
N ALA A 307 26.25 -4.65 -18.86
CA ALA A 307 27.45 -4.33 -18.10
C ALA A 307 27.27 -3.20 -17.05
N TYR A 308 26.30 -2.30 -17.24
CA TYR A 308 26.03 -1.19 -16.32
C TYR A 308 24.79 -1.42 -15.44
N ALA A 309 24.20 -2.63 -15.45
CA ALA A 309 22.94 -2.89 -14.73
C ALA A 309 23.03 -2.53 -13.23
N LEU A 310 24.09 -2.95 -12.52
CA LEU A 310 24.25 -2.64 -11.09
C LEU A 310 24.36 -1.12 -10.84
N ALA A 311 25.24 -0.44 -11.57
CA ALA A 311 25.43 1.01 -11.48
C ALA A 311 24.16 1.81 -11.80
N PHE A 312 23.37 1.35 -12.78
CA PHE A 312 22.08 1.96 -13.10
C PHE A 312 21.03 1.69 -12.03
N GLY A 313 21.04 0.50 -11.43
CA GLY A 313 20.17 0.18 -10.29
C GLY A 313 20.46 1.00 -9.03
N ARG A 314 21.73 1.37 -8.80
CA ARG A 314 22.18 2.24 -7.70
C ARG A 314 22.01 3.74 -7.97
N ALA A 315 21.83 4.15 -9.22
CA ALA A 315 21.46 5.53 -9.55
C ALA A 315 20.06 5.86 -9.01
N SER A 316 19.73 7.14 -8.82
CA SER A 316 18.40 7.57 -8.38
C SER A 316 17.57 8.15 -9.53
N LEU A 317 16.31 7.75 -9.61
CA LEU A 317 15.29 8.40 -10.43
C LEU A 317 14.69 9.57 -9.65
N ARG A 318 14.66 10.76 -10.27
CA ARG A 318 14.00 11.95 -9.74
C ARG A 318 12.92 12.44 -10.70
N ILE A 319 11.73 12.75 -10.19
CA ILE A 319 10.65 13.40 -10.96
C ILE A 319 10.08 14.58 -10.16
N THR A 320 9.96 15.74 -10.81
CA THR A 320 9.32 16.94 -10.27
C THR A 320 8.11 17.33 -11.11
N TRP A 321 6.93 17.40 -10.48
CA TRP A 321 5.71 17.90 -11.10
C TRP A 321 5.60 19.42 -10.95
N ASP A 322 5.04 20.09 -11.96
CA ASP A 322 4.50 21.45 -11.94
C ASP A 322 5.40 22.54 -11.33
N ASN A 323 6.70 22.36 -11.48
CA ASN A 323 7.77 23.21 -10.91
C ASN A 323 7.70 23.35 -9.38
N ARG A 324 7.25 22.29 -8.69
CA ARG A 324 7.27 22.18 -7.23
C ARG A 324 8.72 22.24 -6.70
N ALA A 325 8.89 22.76 -5.48
CA ALA A 325 10.20 23.08 -4.91
C ALA A 325 11.00 21.84 -4.49
N GLN A 326 10.33 20.71 -4.29
CA GLN A 326 10.91 19.40 -4.01
C GLN A 326 10.40 18.41 -5.08
N PRO A 327 11.16 17.35 -5.40
CA PRO A 327 10.66 16.29 -6.27
C PRO A 327 9.65 15.41 -5.52
N SER A 328 8.65 14.92 -6.24
CA SER A 328 7.61 14.01 -5.74
C SER A 328 7.98 12.52 -5.91
N VAL A 329 9.03 12.26 -6.68
CA VAL A 329 9.68 10.96 -6.81
C VAL A 329 11.17 11.22 -6.63
N GLU A 330 11.78 10.59 -5.62
CA GLU A 330 13.24 10.47 -5.52
C GLU A 330 13.59 9.15 -4.83
N ALA A 331 14.12 8.20 -5.60
CA ALA A 331 14.39 6.85 -5.13
C ALA A 331 15.49 6.15 -5.95
N PRO A 332 16.24 5.18 -5.39
CA PRO A 332 17.10 4.29 -6.16
C PRO A 332 16.31 3.58 -7.26
N VAL A 333 16.86 3.55 -8.48
CA VAL A 333 16.19 3.04 -9.68
C VAL A 333 15.77 1.58 -9.51
N ALA A 334 16.65 0.70 -9.04
CA ALA A 334 16.30 -0.70 -8.84
C ALA A 334 15.06 -0.83 -7.95
N LEU A 335 15.07 -0.12 -6.81
CA LEU A 335 14.03 -0.22 -5.80
C LEU A 335 12.72 0.40 -6.30
N PHE A 336 12.77 1.53 -7.02
CA PHE A 336 11.60 2.15 -7.68
C PHE A 336 10.96 1.24 -8.75
N PHE A 337 11.74 0.37 -9.40
CA PHE A 337 11.21 -0.66 -10.33
C PHE A 337 10.94 -2.01 -9.64
N GLY A 338 10.93 -2.05 -8.31
CA GLY A 338 10.45 -3.17 -7.49
C GLY A 338 11.51 -4.11 -6.91
N ALA A 339 12.81 -3.87 -7.13
CA ALA A 339 13.89 -4.80 -6.79
C ALA A 339 15.03 -4.17 -5.99
N GLY A 340 15.57 -4.86 -4.99
CA GLY A 340 16.67 -4.33 -4.15
C GLY A 340 17.99 -4.11 -4.90
N THR A 341 18.21 -4.82 -6.00
CA THR A 341 19.40 -4.67 -6.87
C THR A 341 19.05 -5.15 -8.29
N LEU A 342 19.89 -4.82 -9.28
CA LEU A 342 19.81 -5.41 -10.63
C LEU A 342 20.77 -6.62 -10.78
N PHE A 343 21.21 -7.22 -9.67
CA PHE A 343 21.97 -8.47 -9.69
C PHE A 343 21.07 -9.67 -10.02
N ASN A 344 21.22 -10.21 -11.23
CA ASN A 344 20.46 -11.37 -11.69
C ASN A 344 21.21 -12.68 -11.45
N ARG A 345 21.11 -13.23 -10.22
CA ARG A 345 21.82 -14.46 -9.81
C ARG A 345 21.49 -15.68 -10.68
N ARG A 346 20.30 -15.72 -11.29
CA ARG A 346 19.75 -16.90 -12.01
C ARG A 346 19.84 -16.81 -13.54
N ASP A 347 20.27 -15.66 -14.09
CA ASP A 347 20.09 -15.31 -15.50
C ASP A 347 18.62 -15.43 -15.96
N ALA A 348 17.69 -15.06 -15.07
CA ALA A 348 16.25 -15.12 -15.31
C ALA A 348 15.80 -13.98 -16.24
N GLU A 349 14.79 -14.23 -17.07
CA GLU A 349 14.22 -13.22 -17.99
C GLU A 349 13.66 -12.01 -17.23
N TYR A 350 13.11 -12.20 -16.03
CA TYR A 350 12.62 -11.13 -15.18
C TYR A 350 13.23 -11.21 -13.79
N LEU A 351 13.53 -10.05 -13.21
CA LEU A 351 13.56 -9.89 -11.74
C LEU A 351 12.16 -9.55 -11.26
N VAL A 352 11.52 -8.55 -11.88
CA VAL A 352 10.14 -8.13 -11.61
C VAL A 352 9.32 -8.32 -12.89
N GLN A 353 8.29 -9.16 -12.83
CA GLN A 353 7.26 -9.38 -13.83
C GLN A 353 5.90 -8.89 -13.31
N GLY A 354 5.89 -7.67 -12.77
CA GLY A 354 4.69 -7.03 -12.24
C GLY A 354 3.74 -6.53 -13.34
N PHE A 355 2.56 -6.12 -12.90
CA PHE A 355 1.55 -5.46 -13.73
C PHE A 355 1.90 -3.98 -13.97
N PRO A 356 1.99 -3.11 -12.94
CA PRO A 356 2.30 -1.69 -13.17
C PRO A 356 3.76 -1.43 -13.54
N MET A 357 4.66 -2.39 -13.35
CA MET A 357 6.08 -2.25 -13.69
C MET A 357 6.77 -3.59 -13.89
N PHE A 358 7.85 -3.60 -14.66
CA PHE A 358 8.73 -4.76 -14.82
C PHE A 358 10.21 -4.39 -14.96
N ILE A 359 11.07 -5.38 -14.67
CA ILE A 359 12.51 -5.40 -14.91
C ILE A 359 12.81 -6.69 -15.68
N ARG A 360 13.09 -6.55 -16.99
CA ARG A 360 13.33 -7.65 -17.92
C ARG A 360 14.77 -7.64 -18.43
N PHE A 361 15.43 -8.79 -18.40
CA PHE A 361 16.75 -9.00 -18.98
C PHE A 361 16.60 -9.48 -20.43
N GLU A 362 17.19 -8.74 -21.35
CA GLU A 362 17.25 -9.01 -22.78
C GLU A 362 18.70 -9.33 -23.16
N ALA A 363 18.94 -9.91 -24.35
CA ALA A 363 20.28 -10.35 -24.75
C ALA A 363 21.35 -9.24 -24.73
N GLU A 364 20.94 -7.99 -25.00
CA GLU A 364 21.82 -6.82 -25.10
C GLU A 364 21.84 -5.95 -23.81
N GLY A 365 20.92 -6.16 -22.87
CA GLY A 365 20.71 -5.21 -21.77
C GLY A 365 19.54 -5.52 -20.84
N VAL A 366 19.17 -4.55 -20.02
CA VAL A 366 18.05 -4.63 -19.09
C VAL A 366 17.03 -3.55 -19.47
N ARG A 367 15.78 -3.95 -19.65
CA ARG A 367 14.64 -3.05 -19.82
C ARG A 367 13.90 -2.89 -18.50
N LEU A 368 13.63 -1.64 -18.14
CA LEU A 368 12.81 -1.29 -16.99
C LEU A 368 11.64 -0.43 -17.48
N SER A 369 10.42 -0.76 -17.09
CA SER A 369 9.21 -0.06 -17.54
C SER A 369 8.24 0.11 -16.39
N CYS A 370 7.66 1.31 -16.26
CA CYS A 370 6.69 1.67 -15.23
C CYS A 370 5.51 2.38 -15.88
N PHE A 371 4.30 1.87 -15.60
CA PHE A 371 3.04 2.24 -16.23
C PHE A 371 2.04 2.93 -15.29
N PHE A 372 2.43 3.17 -14.03
CA PHE A 372 1.66 4.01 -13.10
C PHE A 372 1.29 5.33 -13.81
N PRO A 373 -0.01 5.68 -13.93
CA PRO A 373 -0.39 6.91 -14.60
C PRO A 373 -0.02 8.13 -13.74
N MET A 374 0.83 9.03 -14.25
CA MET A 374 1.39 10.17 -13.48
C MET A 374 0.90 11.52 -14.03
N PRO A 375 -0.11 12.16 -13.41
CA PRO A 375 -0.71 13.41 -13.91
C PRO A 375 0.09 14.67 -13.53
N PHE A 376 0.05 15.68 -14.40
CA PHE A 376 0.65 17.00 -14.20
C PHE A 376 -0.12 18.11 -14.95
N TYR A 377 -0.18 19.32 -14.39
CA TYR A 377 -0.99 20.44 -14.90
C TYR A 377 -0.19 21.59 -15.53
N LYS A 378 1.15 21.58 -15.41
CA LYS A 378 2.08 22.58 -15.96
C LYS A 378 3.33 21.94 -16.56
N SER A 379 3.98 21.03 -15.83
CA SER A 379 5.24 20.42 -16.25
C SER A 379 5.54 19.07 -15.57
N ALA A 380 6.34 18.24 -16.25
CA ALA A 380 6.96 17.07 -15.65
C ALA A 380 8.45 17.03 -16.02
N ARG A 381 9.34 17.23 -15.04
CA ARG A 381 10.78 17.16 -15.23
C ARG A 381 11.31 15.83 -14.68
N ILE A 382 11.94 15.03 -15.55
CA ILE A 382 12.48 13.70 -15.23
C ILE A 382 14.01 13.74 -15.34
N GLU A 383 14.66 13.33 -14.26
CA GLU A 383 16.10 13.49 -14.02
C GLU A 383 16.66 12.18 -13.45
N LEU A 384 17.91 11.84 -13.78
CA LEU A 384 18.66 10.78 -13.12
C LEU A 384 19.81 11.38 -12.33
N VAL A 385 20.15 10.79 -11.19
CA VAL A 385 21.34 11.14 -10.39
C VAL A 385 22.24 9.91 -10.31
N GLY A 386 23.45 10.01 -10.85
CA GLY A 386 24.41 8.90 -10.91
C GLY A 386 24.89 8.48 -9.53
N ALA A 387 25.08 7.18 -9.33
CA ALA A 387 25.61 6.66 -8.08
C ALA A 387 27.05 7.16 -7.82
N PRO A 388 27.51 7.23 -6.56
CA PRO A 388 28.87 7.65 -6.25
C PRO A 388 29.91 6.74 -6.91
N ARG A 389 30.83 7.33 -7.70
CA ARG A 389 31.94 6.66 -8.42
C ARG A 389 31.56 5.68 -9.55
N GLU A 390 30.29 5.32 -9.72
CA GLU A 390 29.82 4.48 -10.83
C GLU A 390 29.20 5.35 -11.95
N ALA A 391 29.70 5.23 -13.18
CA ALA A 391 29.13 5.88 -14.36
C ALA A 391 28.38 4.86 -15.23
N VAL A 392 27.29 5.27 -15.86
CA VAL A 392 26.45 4.42 -16.73
C VAL A 392 26.46 5.01 -18.14
N ALA A 393 26.81 4.20 -19.14
CA ALA A 393 26.79 4.65 -20.54
C ALA A 393 25.63 4.06 -21.35
N ASN A 394 25.20 4.77 -22.39
CA ASN A 394 24.17 4.39 -23.34
C ASN A 394 22.80 4.05 -22.71
N ILE A 395 22.37 4.84 -21.72
CA ILE A 395 20.99 4.78 -21.21
C ILE A 395 20.07 5.27 -22.32
N ARG A 396 19.25 4.38 -22.88
CA ARG A 396 18.13 4.73 -23.75
C ARG A 396 16.90 4.91 -22.87
N TRP A 397 16.10 5.95 -23.12
CA TRP A 397 14.89 6.22 -22.35
C TRP A 397 13.71 6.62 -23.25
N ARG A 398 12.50 6.33 -22.77
CA ARG A 398 11.24 6.69 -23.41
C ARG A 398 10.22 7.09 -22.34
N VAL A 399 9.45 8.14 -22.64
CA VAL A 399 8.35 8.61 -21.80
C VAL A 399 7.13 8.81 -22.68
N ARG A 400 6.06 8.04 -22.45
CA ARG A 400 4.79 8.14 -23.18
C ARG A 400 3.74 8.85 -22.34
N PHE A 401 3.03 9.81 -22.92
CA PHE A 401 2.06 10.66 -22.21
C PHE A 401 0.91 11.10 -23.12
N MET A 402 -0.24 11.40 -22.53
CA MET A 402 -1.49 11.78 -23.21
C MET A 402 -2.18 12.95 -22.48
N PRO A 403 -3.08 13.71 -23.11
CA PRO A 403 -3.84 14.78 -22.46
C PRO A 403 -4.64 14.27 -21.26
N LEU A 404 -4.57 15.00 -20.15
CA LEU A 404 -5.38 14.76 -18.95
C LEU A 404 -6.70 15.49 -19.08
N ARG A 405 -7.82 14.82 -18.77
CA ARG A 405 -9.18 15.35 -19.00
C ARG A 405 -9.97 15.58 -17.72
N GLU A 406 -9.50 15.01 -16.61
CA GLU A 406 -10.13 15.13 -15.28
C GLU A 406 -9.75 16.43 -14.54
N PRO A 407 -10.70 17.01 -13.77
CA PRO A 407 -10.48 18.28 -13.08
C PRO A 407 -9.49 18.13 -11.90
N PRO A 408 -8.69 19.15 -11.57
CA PRO A 408 -7.69 19.11 -10.49
C PRO A 408 -8.22 18.59 -9.14
N ALA A 409 -9.46 18.92 -8.78
CA ALA A 409 -10.08 18.49 -7.53
C ALA A 409 -10.28 16.96 -7.40
N HIS A 410 -10.19 16.20 -8.50
CA HIS A 410 -10.38 14.75 -8.50
C HIS A 410 -9.05 13.97 -8.53
N VAL A 411 -7.91 14.65 -8.72
CA VAL A 411 -6.66 14.06 -9.18
C VAL A 411 -5.55 14.22 -8.14
N GLY A 412 -4.92 13.11 -7.76
CA GLY A 412 -3.65 13.10 -7.02
C GLY A 412 -2.45 13.02 -7.96
N TYR A 413 -1.37 13.74 -7.64
CA TYR A 413 -0.06 13.54 -8.27
C TYR A 413 0.52 12.19 -7.86
N PHE A 414 1.24 11.50 -8.75
CA PHE A 414 1.98 10.29 -8.40
C PHE A 414 3.17 10.65 -7.50
N GLN A 415 3.34 9.90 -6.42
CA GLN A 415 4.36 10.10 -5.40
C GLN A 415 5.11 8.78 -5.16
N ALA A 416 6.42 8.86 -4.96
CA ALA A 416 7.24 7.73 -4.55
C ALA A 416 8.23 8.20 -3.48
N THR A 417 7.88 7.95 -2.22
CA THR A 417 8.64 8.39 -1.05
C THR A 417 9.65 7.32 -0.67
N PHE A 418 10.94 7.65 -0.71
CA PHE A 418 12.03 6.79 -0.26
C PHE A 418 12.31 6.98 1.24
N SER A 419 12.58 5.89 1.96
CA SER A 419 13.02 5.88 3.35
C SER A 419 14.20 4.93 3.54
N ASP A 420 15.24 5.36 4.25
CA ASP A 420 16.48 4.62 4.49
C ASP A 420 16.70 4.41 5.99
N HIS A 421 16.78 3.15 6.42
CA HIS A 421 16.87 2.74 7.83
C HIS A 421 18.09 1.80 8.02
N PRO A 422 19.33 2.34 8.01
CA PRO A 422 20.56 1.54 8.14
C PRO A 422 20.78 0.94 9.53
N THR A 423 20.18 1.55 10.56
CA THR A 423 20.13 1.04 11.93
C THR A 423 18.74 1.33 12.49
N PRO A 424 17.78 0.40 12.41
CA PRO A 424 16.46 0.54 13.01
C PRO A 424 16.48 0.84 14.52
N GLU A 425 15.47 1.54 15.02
CA GLU A 425 15.34 1.90 16.44
C GLU A 425 14.58 0.81 17.21
N TRP A 426 15.26 0.13 18.13
CA TRP A 426 14.68 -1.01 18.86
C TRP A 426 13.34 -0.67 19.53
N GLY A 427 12.32 -1.49 19.28
CA GLY A 427 10.97 -1.31 19.84
C GLY A 427 10.06 -0.35 19.05
N HIS A 428 10.50 0.21 17.92
CA HIS A 428 9.74 1.20 17.15
C HIS A 428 9.57 0.82 15.67
N ASP A 429 8.32 0.70 15.18
CA ASP A 429 8.07 0.37 13.77
C ASP A 429 8.80 1.34 12.81
N LEU A 430 9.37 0.82 11.73
CA LEU A 430 9.99 1.61 10.67
C LEU A 430 8.99 2.58 10.06
N LEU A 431 9.28 3.88 10.10
CA LEU A 431 8.47 4.87 9.40
C LEU A 431 8.84 4.90 7.91
N LEU A 432 7.96 4.36 7.06
CA LEU A 432 8.18 4.30 5.61
C LEU A 432 7.54 5.49 4.87
N LEU A 433 6.43 6.01 5.39
CA LEU A 433 5.81 7.26 4.94
C LEU A 433 5.05 7.92 6.10
N ASP A 434 5.23 9.22 6.27
CA ASP A 434 4.19 10.11 6.80
C ASP A 434 3.93 11.19 5.75
N THR A 435 2.70 11.30 5.29
CA THR A 435 2.28 12.33 4.32
C THR A 435 2.26 13.74 4.92
N ARG A 436 2.12 13.88 6.25
CA ARG A 436 2.07 15.19 6.91
C ARG A 436 3.40 15.92 6.76
N GLY A 437 3.40 17.05 6.06
CA GLY A 437 4.61 17.84 5.79
C GLY A 437 5.41 17.36 4.58
N ALA A 438 4.99 16.31 3.87
CA ALA A 438 5.62 15.89 2.62
C ALA A 438 5.58 17.04 1.60
N GLU A 439 6.73 17.38 1.01
CA GLU A 439 6.93 18.57 0.19
C GLU A 439 6.52 19.92 0.82
N GLY A 440 6.47 20.00 2.16
CA GLY A 440 5.99 21.17 2.90
C GLY A 440 4.47 21.36 2.90
N VAL A 441 3.70 20.40 2.36
CA VAL A 441 2.23 20.42 2.36
C VAL A 441 1.72 19.80 3.68
N PRO A 442 0.83 20.48 4.44
CA PRO A 442 0.46 20.04 5.78
C PRO A 442 -0.47 18.82 5.82
N GLU A 443 -1.35 18.69 4.82
CA GLU A 443 -2.39 17.66 4.73
C GLU A 443 -2.58 17.23 3.27
N TRP A 444 -2.81 15.93 3.05
CA TRP A 444 -2.94 15.33 1.73
C TRP A 444 -4.16 14.40 1.69
N SER A 445 -4.77 14.25 0.51
CA SER A 445 -5.79 13.23 0.25
C SER A 445 -5.48 12.45 -1.02
N GLY A 446 -5.87 11.19 -1.07
CA GLY A 446 -5.56 10.32 -2.20
C GLY A 446 -5.55 8.85 -1.83
N SER A 447 -4.48 8.12 -2.16
CA SER A 447 -4.40 6.67 -1.94
C SER A 447 -2.97 6.14 -1.84
N PHE A 448 -2.71 5.25 -0.88
CA PHE A 448 -1.52 4.41 -0.84
C PHE A 448 -1.72 3.21 -1.80
N VAL A 449 -0.80 3.02 -2.75
CA VAL A 449 -0.97 2.10 -3.90
C VAL A 449 0.10 1.01 -3.98
N GLY A 450 0.88 0.84 -2.93
CA GLY A 450 1.87 -0.22 -2.80
C GLY A 450 3.24 0.27 -2.39
N MET A 451 4.18 -0.65 -2.27
CA MET A 451 5.58 -0.37 -1.93
C MET A 451 6.52 -1.42 -2.49
N SER A 452 7.81 -1.08 -2.54
CA SER A 452 8.91 -2.04 -2.65
C SER A 452 9.95 -1.75 -1.57
N TRP A 453 10.57 -2.79 -1.03
CA TRP A 453 11.48 -2.66 0.09
C TRP A 453 12.59 -3.71 0.08
N ILE A 454 13.76 -3.34 0.59
CA ILE A 454 14.82 -4.23 1.04
C ILE A 454 14.60 -4.46 2.53
N PHE A 455 14.69 -5.72 2.96
CA PHE A 455 14.54 -6.13 4.37
C PHE A 455 15.81 -6.78 4.95
N THR A 456 16.80 -7.09 4.11
CA THR A 456 18.16 -7.43 4.57
C THR A 456 19.18 -7.16 3.44
N HIS A 457 20.35 -6.65 3.82
CA HIS A 457 21.54 -6.58 2.95
C HIS A 457 22.55 -7.71 3.29
N ARG A 458 22.20 -8.62 4.19
CA ARG A 458 23.08 -9.65 4.78
C ARG A 458 22.55 -11.08 4.60
N GLY A 459 21.39 -11.25 3.97
CA GLY A 459 20.73 -12.54 3.77
C GLY A 459 20.04 -13.10 5.02
N GLU A 460 19.79 -12.29 6.04
CA GLU A 460 19.11 -12.74 7.26
C GLU A 460 17.58 -12.72 7.07
N LEU A 461 16.96 -13.91 7.12
CA LEU A 461 15.55 -14.10 6.84
C LEU A 461 14.69 -14.18 8.10
N THR A 462 15.27 -14.41 9.29
CA THR A 462 14.51 -14.39 10.56
C THR A 462 13.93 -13.01 10.89
N THR A 463 14.39 -11.96 10.21
CA THR A 463 13.90 -10.58 10.31
C THR A 463 12.48 -10.36 9.78
N LEU A 464 11.87 -11.37 9.14
CA LEU A 464 10.62 -11.24 8.37
C LEU A 464 9.34 -11.25 9.22
N GLU A 465 9.43 -11.54 10.52
CA GLU A 465 8.31 -11.67 11.46
C GLU A 465 7.58 -10.35 11.81
N GLY A 466 7.91 -9.22 11.16
CA GLY A 466 7.39 -7.89 11.50
C GLY A 466 6.16 -7.46 10.72
N ASP A 467 5.16 -6.90 11.41
CA ASP A 467 3.88 -6.44 10.82
C ASP A 467 3.99 -5.21 9.91
N PRO A 468 3.33 -5.20 8.73
CA PRO A 468 2.91 -3.95 8.11
C PRO A 468 1.76 -3.32 8.91
N ARG A 469 1.89 -2.05 9.32
CA ARG A 469 0.87 -1.29 10.08
C ARG A 469 0.57 0.05 9.42
N PHE A 470 -0.64 0.26 8.93
CA PHE A 470 -1.05 1.50 8.25
C PHE A 470 -2.16 2.23 9.01
N PHE A 471 -1.99 3.54 9.12
CA PHE A 471 -2.87 4.46 9.86
C PHE A 471 -3.28 5.59 8.92
N PHE A 472 -4.57 5.87 8.83
CA PHE A 472 -5.10 6.93 7.97
C PHE A 472 -5.88 7.95 8.80
N ASP A 473 -5.91 9.19 8.33
CA ASP A 473 -6.77 10.27 8.81
C ASP A 473 -6.71 10.51 10.34
N ASP A 474 -5.50 10.34 10.89
CA ASP A 474 -5.14 10.43 12.31
C ASP A 474 -5.82 9.40 13.24
N SER A 475 -6.19 8.22 12.71
CA SER A 475 -6.50 7.04 13.53
C SER A 475 -5.31 6.69 14.45
N GLN A 476 -5.60 6.44 15.73
CA GLN A 476 -4.58 6.05 16.73
C GLN A 476 -4.32 4.54 16.77
N THR A 477 -5.18 3.73 16.14
CA THR A 477 -4.98 2.29 15.92
C THR A 477 -4.81 2.01 14.43
N PRO A 478 -4.08 0.93 14.06
CA PRO A 478 -3.90 0.59 12.65
C PRO A 478 -5.25 0.23 12.01
N GLN A 479 -5.59 0.91 10.91
CA GLN A 479 -6.71 0.51 10.06
C GLN A 479 -6.34 -0.69 9.20
N ALA A 480 -5.04 -0.92 8.99
CA ALA A 480 -4.49 -2.08 8.34
C ALA A 480 -3.35 -2.67 9.19
N GLN A 481 -3.45 -3.94 9.55
CA GLN A 481 -2.40 -4.71 10.21
C GLN A 481 -2.25 -6.07 9.50
N GLY A 482 -1.02 -6.51 9.29
CA GLY A 482 -0.68 -7.76 8.62
C GLY A 482 -0.44 -8.90 9.60
N THR A 483 0.56 -9.74 9.30
CA THR A 483 1.07 -10.84 10.14
C THR A 483 2.54 -11.18 9.82
N GLY A 484 3.28 -10.24 9.22
CA GLY A 484 4.66 -10.46 8.76
C GLY A 484 5.03 -9.78 7.45
N THR A 485 6.34 -9.63 7.25
CA THR A 485 6.97 -8.88 6.16
C THR A 485 6.99 -9.66 4.85
N GLU A 486 7.25 -10.97 4.84
CA GLU A 486 7.14 -11.73 3.59
C GLU A 486 5.69 -11.89 3.16
N GLU A 487 4.79 -11.99 4.15
CA GLU A 487 3.37 -12.18 3.93
C GLU A 487 2.78 -10.98 3.18
N TRP A 488 3.20 -9.76 3.53
CA TRP A 488 2.89 -8.54 2.78
C TRP A 488 3.35 -8.61 1.32
N GLY A 489 4.56 -9.13 1.09
CA GLY A 489 5.11 -9.43 -0.25
C GLY A 489 4.56 -10.71 -0.91
N GLY A 490 3.48 -11.29 -0.39
CA GLY A 490 2.80 -12.46 -0.96
C GLY A 490 3.51 -13.81 -0.73
N GLY A 491 4.49 -13.87 0.17
CA GLY A 491 5.20 -15.08 0.57
C GLY A 491 4.56 -15.82 1.75
N GLY A 492 5.19 -16.93 2.10
CA GLY A 492 5.00 -17.68 3.36
C GLY A 492 6.18 -18.62 3.62
N ASP A 493 6.35 -19.08 4.86
CA ASP A 493 7.53 -19.83 5.33
C ASP A 493 8.86 -19.15 4.86
N TYR A 494 8.98 -17.81 4.98
CA TYR A 494 10.10 -16.99 4.48
C TYR A 494 10.38 -17.13 2.96
N TRP A 495 9.33 -17.16 2.13
CA TRP A 495 9.38 -17.61 0.73
C TRP A 495 10.09 -18.97 0.58
N LYS A 496 9.78 -19.94 1.46
CA LYS A 496 10.46 -21.24 1.54
C LYS A 496 11.99 -21.10 1.66
N GLY A 497 12.46 -20.17 2.48
CA GLY A 497 13.88 -19.88 2.70
C GLY A 497 14.54 -19.07 1.57
N GLY A 498 13.90 -17.98 1.14
CA GLY A 498 14.45 -17.02 0.18
C GLY A 498 14.37 -17.44 -1.28
N GLN A 499 13.39 -18.27 -1.67
CA GLN A 499 13.16 -18.62 -3.07
C GLN A 499 12.55 -17.42 -3.82
N THR A 500 13.31 -16.82 -4.73
CA THR A 500 12.85 -15.64 -5.48
C THR A 500 11.63 -15.94 -6.35
N SER A 501 10.63 -15.06 -6.28
CA SER A 501 9.33 -15.17 -6.92
C SER A 501 8.89 -13.84 -7.51
N THR A 502 8.06 -13.88 -8.56
CA THR A 502 7.48 -12.66 -9.13
C THR A 502 6.10 -12.98 -9.71
N LEU A 503 5.10 -12.21 -9.28
CA LEU A 503 3.70 -12.28 -9.70
C LEU A 503 3.21 -10.86 -10.09
N PRO A 504 2.06 -10.73 -10.78
CA PRO A 504 1.53 -9.44 -11.22
C PRO A 504 1.46 -8.33 -10.16
N LEU A 505 1.11 -8.67 -8.92
CA LEU A 505 0.87 -7.69 -7.85
C LEU A 505 1.77 -7.86 -6.62
N ALA A 506 2.58 -8.91 -6.52
CA ALA A 506 3.50 -9.13 -5.40
C ALA A 506 4.72 -10.00 -5.80
N GLY A 507 5.80 -9.97 -5.03
CA GLY A 507 6.93 -10.88 -5.24
C GLY A 507 8.18 -10.59 -4.42
N HIS A 508 9.15 -11.50 -4.52
CA HIS A 508 10.47 -11.48 -3.93
C HIS A 508 11.53 -11.60 -5.04
N PRO A 509 11.95 -10.50 -5.69
CA PRO A 509 12.72 -10.56 -6.94
C PRO A 509 14.22 -10.87 -6.77
N CYS A 510 14.84 -10.46 -5.66
CA CYS A 510 16.28 -10.56 -5.43
C CYS A 510 16.60 -11.25 -4.10
N GLY A 511 17.73 -11.96 -4.04
CA GLY A 511 18.24 -12.64 -2.86
C GLY A 511 18.81 -14.03 -3.14
N ALA A 512 19.68 -14.50 -2.24
CA ALA A 512 20.26 -15.84 -2.24
C ALA A 512 19.43 -16.80 -1.37
N PRO A 513 18.83 -17.88 -1.92
CA PRO A 513 18.11 -18.84 -1.10
C PRO A 513 19.01 -19.44 -0.02
N ARG A 514 18.47 -19.69 1.18
CA ARG A 514 19.22 -20.06 2.42
C ARG A 514 20.18 -21.25 2.29
N HIS A 515 20.02 -22.09 1.28
CA HIS A 515 20.84 -23.28 1.03
C HIS A 515 21.79 -23.14 -0.19
N GLU A 516 21.78 -21.99 -0.86
CA GLU A 516 22.73 -21.63 -1.91
C GLU A 516 23.77 -20.64 -1.36
N LYS A 517 24.97 -20.64 -1.92
CA LYS A 517 25.96 -19.60 -1.59
C LYS A 517 25.64 -18.29 -2.34
N PRO A 518 25.89 -17.12 -1.74
CA PRO A 518 25.94 -15.86 -2.47
C PRO A 518 27.11 -15.87 -3.46
N LYS A 519 26.93 -15.22 -4.61
CA LYS A 519 27.95 -15.02 -5.66
C LYS A 519 28.70 -13.70 -5.50
N THR A 520 28.05 -12.70 -4.90
CA THR A 520 28.52 -11.33 -4.63
C THR A 520 27.78 -10.78 -3.41
N ASP A 521 28.19 -9.62 -2.88
CA ASP A 521 27.49 -8.96 -1.78
C ASP A 521 26.10 -8.44 -2.21
N ASP A 522 25.95 -8.01 -3.47
CA ASP A 522 24.64 -7.70 -4.08
C ASP A 522 23.65 -8.89 -4.01
N ASP A 523 24.16 -10.12 -3.97
CA ASP A 523 23.36 -11.35 -3.90
C ASP A 523 22.78 -11.61 -2.49
N LEU A 524 23.27 -10.90 -1.47
CA LEU A 524 22.74 -10.90 -0.09
C LEU A 524 21.62 -9.87 0.11
N ILE A 525 21.30 -9.06 -0.90
CA ILE A 525 20.22 -8.08 -0.85
C ILE A 525 18.89 -8.77 -1.14
N HIS A 526 18.11 -9.04 -0.09
CA HIS A 526 16.75 -9.56 -0.23
C HIS A 526 15.73 -8.43 -0.17
N SER A 527 14.79 -8.47 -1.11
CA SER A 527 13.78 -7.43 -1.31
C SER A 527 12.45 -8.02 -1.73
N ALA A 528 11.39 -7.24 -1.58
CA ALA A 528 10.06 -7.59 -2.04
C ALA A 528 9.31 -6.37 -2.60
N TYR A 529 8.21 -6.64 -3.30
CA TYR A 529 7.27 -5.62 -3.76
C TYR A 529 5.82 -6.07 -3.56
N ARG A 530 4.94 -5.09 -3.39
CA ARG A 530 3.48 -5.24 -3.35
C ARG A 530 2.83 -4.04 -4.02
N PHE A 531 2.06 -4.27 -5.08
CA PHE A 531 1.26 -3.26 -5.77
C PHE A 531 -0.22 -3.45 -5.43
N LEU A 532 -0.91 -2.34 -5.15
CA LEU A 532 -2.29 -2.34 -4.65
C LEU A 532 -3.18 -1.60 -5.65
N LEU A 533 -3.98 -2.34 -6.40
CA LEU A 533 -4.73 -1.81 -7.55
C LEU A 533 -6.22 -1.71 -7.23
N ALA A 534 -6.86 -2.85 -7.01
CA ALA A 534 -8.20 -2.90 -6.46
C ALA A 534 -8.17 -2.66 -4.95
N ASP A 535 -7.23 -3.34 -4.28
CA ASP A 535 -6.86 -3.41 -2.87
C ASP A 535 -6.06 -2.21 -2.33
N LEU A 536 -6.18 -1.02 -2.94
CA LEU A 536 -5.50 0.21 -2.47
C LEU A 536 -6.16 0.84 -1.24
N PHE A 537 -5.38 1.60 -0.46
CA PHE A 537 -5.89 2.27 0.74
C PHE A 537 -6.11 3.77 0.50
N PRO A 538 -7.37 4.25 0.35
CA PRO A 538 -7.65 5.66 0.22
C PRO A 538 -7.59 6.36 1.58
N PHE A 539 -7.18 7.63 1.57
CA PHE A 539 -7.09 8.48 2.76
C PHE A 539 -7.54 9.92 2.45
N GLY A 540 -8.17 10.57 3.41
CA GLY A 540 -8.78 11.89 3.25
C GLY A 540 -7.99 13.07 3.79
N ARG A 541 -6.93 12.86 4.58
CA ARG A 541 -6.14 13.92 5.23
C ARG A 541 -4.69 13.55 5.54
N ARG A 542 -4.43 12.28 5.85
CA ARG A 542 -3.07 11.75 6.14
C ARG A 542 -3.00 10.25 5.95
N ALA A 543 -1.95 9.74 5.34
CA ALA A 543 -1.46 8.37 5.51
C ALA A 543 -0.17 8.36 6.34
N ILE A 544 -0.07 7.34 7.21
CA ILE A 544 1.16 6.89 7.85
C ILE A 544 1.33 5.40 7.51
N ILE A 545 2.46 5.03 6.91
CA ILE A 545 2.80 3.66 6.51
C ILE A 545 4.00 3.21 7.33
N ARG A 546 3.86 2.08 8.03
CA ARG A 546 4.90 1.49 8.87
C ARG A 546 5.06 -0.01 8.64
N LEU A 547 6.20 -0.52 9.04
CA LEU A 547 6.57 -1.93 9.01
C LEU A 547 7.43 -2.25 10.25
N GLU A 548 7.13 -3.29 11.00
CA GLU A 548 8.03 -3.72 12.07
C GLU A 548 9.28 -4.42 11.52
N HIS A 549 10.37 -4.37 12.28
CA HIS A 549 11.64 -4.99 11.91
C HIS A 549 11.97 -6.17 12.83
N GLY A 550 11.52 -7.37 12.44
CA GLY A 550 11.42 -8.51 13.35
C GLY A 550 10.13 -8.47 14.18
N GLY A 551 9.84 -9.55 14.92
CA GLY A 551 8.54 -9.77 15.57
C GLY A 551 8.30 -8.93 16.84
N GLN A 552 9.26 -8.11 17.26
CA GLN A 552 9.19 -7.19 18.40
C GLN A 552 9.95 -5.88 18.12
N ASN A 553 10.16 -5.50 16.85
CA ASN A 553 11.08 -4.42 16.44
C ASN A 553 12.50 -4.61 17.01
N GLU A 554 13.03 -5.82 16.92
CA GLU A 554 14.32 -6.24 17.48
C GLU A 554 15.45 -6.35 16.45
N SER A 555 15.12 -6.38 15.15
CA SER A 555 16.11 -6.58 14.09
C SER A 555 17.03 -5.39 13.89
N THR A 556 18.28 -5.67 13.50
CA THR A 556 19.31 -4.68 13.15
C THR A 556 19.77 -4.84 11.69
N GLU A 557 18.93 -5.43 10.84
CA GLU A 557 19.11 -5.39 9.38
C GLU A 557 18.97 -3.95 8.85
N HIS A 558 19.62 -3.69 7.72
CA HIS A 558 19.42 -2.45 6.97
C HIS A 558 18.14 -2.60 6.15
N TYR A 559 17.16 -1.72 6.40
CA TYR A 559 15.92 -1.65 5.63
C TYR A 559 15.93 -0.41 4.72
N GLN A 560 15.43 -0.56 3.50
CA GLN A 560 15.18 0.55 2.58
C GLN A 560 13.81 0.36 1.94
N ALA A 561 13.03 1.42 1.74
CA ALA A 561 11.70 1.31 1.12
C ALA A 561 11.40 2.45 0.16
N VAL A 562 10.55 2.16 -0.83
CA VAL A 562 9.88 3.14 -1.69
C VAL A 562 8.38 2.91 -1.57
N VAL A 563 7.67 3.89 -1.02
CA VAL A 563 6.21 3.88 -0.84
C VAL A 563 5.56 4.63 -2.00
N TYR A 564 4.76 3.93 -2.81
CA TYR A 564 4.00 4.50 -3.93
C TYR A 564 2.63 5.00 -3.42
N TRP A 565 2.30 6.24 -3.75
CA TRP A 565 0.99 6.82 -3.43
C TRP A 565 0.54 7.85 -4.47
N TYR A 566 -0.75 8.19 -4.42
CA TYR A 566 -1.31 9.35 -5.09
C TYR A 566 -1.73 10.38 -4.07
N GLY A 567 -1.39 11.64 -4.32
CA GLY A 567 -1.66 12.74 -3.39
C GLY A 567 -2.15 14.00 -4.09
N ALA A 568 -3.32 14.50 -3.69
CA ALA A 568 -3.72 15.89 -3.90
C ALA A 568 -3.31 16.71 -2.66
N PRO A 569 -2.71 17.91 -2.82
CA PRO A 569 -2.14 18.70 -1.72
C PRO A 569 -3.19 19.48 -0.91
N ALA A 570 -4.27 18.80 -0.54
CA ALA A 570 -5.39 19.32 0.24
C ALA A 570 -6.13 18.15 0.93
N PRO A 571 -6.85 18.38 2.03
CA PRO A 571 -7.75 17.38 2.61
C PRO A 571 -9.01 17.19 1.75
N ALA A 572 -9.49 15.95 1.67
CA ALA A 572 -10.81 15.56 1.17
C ALA A 572 -11.80 15.19 2.30
N LEU A 573 -11.31 15.06 3.55
CA LEU A 573 -12.14 14.91 4.75
C LEU A 573 -11.96 16.10 5.69
N VAL A 574 -13.10 16.59 6.21
CA VAL A 574 -13.17 17.65 7.23
C VAL A 574 -13.87 17.13 8.47
N LEU A 575 -13.47 17.62 9.65
CA LEU A 575 -14.10 17.24 10.91
C LEU A 575 -15.49 17.89 11.02
N THR A 576 -16.55 17.08 10.94
CA THR A 576 -17.94 17.54 11.03
C THR A 576 -18.52 17.48 12.44
N ASP A 577 -18.11 16.48 13.24
CA ASP A 577 -18.61 16.23 14.60
C ASP A 577 -17.58 15.47 15.46
N ARG A 578 -17.78 15.36 16.78
CA ARG A 578 -16.89 14.61 17.70
C ARG A 578 -17.59 14.02 18.91
N LEU A 579 -17.94 12.74 18.81
CA LEU A 579 -18.19 11.86 19.95
C LEU A 579 -16.87 11.46 20.64
N LYS A 580 -16.87 11.45 21.98
CA LYS A 580 -15.81 10.90 22.83
C LYS A 580 -16.41 9.78 23.70
N ILE A 581 -15.99 8.54 23.45
CA ILE A 581 -16.40 7.37 24.25
C ILE A 581 -15.76 7.44 25.65
N GLY A 582 -16.47 6.98 26.67
CA GLY A 582 -16.08 7.08 28.08
C GLY A 582 -16.25 8.49 28.66
N ASP A 583 -16.97 9.37 27.98
CA ASP A 583 -17.33 10.72 28.45
C ASP A 583 -18.86 10.84 28.50
N PRO A 584 -19.50 10.68 29.67
CA PRO A 584 -20.95 10.62 29.77
C PRO A 584 -21.68 11.86 29.24
N GLN A 585 -21.04 13.04 29.24
CA GLN A 585 -21.62 14.25 28.67
C GLN A 585 -21.59 14.19 27.14
N SER A 586 -20.48 13.76 26.54
CA SER A 586 -20.38 13.54 25.09
C SER A 586 -21.31 12.42 24.62
N GLU A 587 -21.35 11.29 25.31
CA GLU A 587 -22.23 10.17 24.96
C GLU A 587 -23.71 10.57 25.04
N THR A 588 -24.11 11.29 26.10
CA THR A 588 -25.47 11.83 26.22
C THR A 588 -25.79 12.85 25.12
N SER A 589 -24.88 13.75 24.77
CA SER A 589 -25.15 14.79 23.75
C SER A 589 -25.35 14.21 22.35
N HIS A 590 -24.62 13.15 22.00
CA HIS A 590 -24.76 12.44 20.72
C HIS A 590 -25.84 11.33 20.77
N ARG A 591 -26.47 11.10 21.93
CA ARG A 591 -27.39 9.97 22.19
C ARG A 591 -26.75 8.61 21.89
N TYR A 592 -25.46 8.47 22.18
CA TYR A 592 -24.72 7.25 21.98
C TYR A 592 -25.25 6.14 22.91
N VAL A 593 -25.59 5.00 22.33
CA VAL A 593 -26.09 3.82 23.05
C VAL A 593 -25.42 2.59 22.45
N SER A 594 -24.62 1.89 23.25
CA SER A 594 -23.94 0.65 22.86
C SER A 594 -24.15 -0.41 23.94
N PRO A 595 -25.27 -1.16 23.91
CA PRO A 595 -25.67 -2.05 25.01
C PRO A 595 -24.87 -3.37 25.07
N GLN A 596 -23.90 -3.54 24.16
CA GLN A 596 -23.04 -4.71 24.02
C GLN A 596 -21.55 -4.35 24.03
N ALA A 597 -21.18 -3.07 24.20
CA ALA A 597 -19.80 -2.66 24.42
C ALA A 597 -19.54 -2.53 25.93
N SER A 598 -19.01 -3.62 26.52
CA SER A 598 -18.61 -3.72 27.93
C SER A 598 -17.38 -4.61 28.07
#